data_AF-A0A4R2RL24-F1
#
_entry.id   AF-A0A4R2RL24-F1
#
_cell.length_a   1.000
_cell.length_b   1.000
_cell.length_c   1.000
_cell.angle_alpha   90.00
_cell.angle_beta   90.00
_cell.angle_gamma   90.00
#
_symmetry.space_group_name_H-M   'P 1'
#
loop_
_entity.id
_entity.type
_entity.pdbx_description
1 polymer ?
#
loop_
_entity_poly.entity_id
_entity_poly.type
_entity_poly.pdbx_seq_one_letter_code
_entity_poly.pdbx_strand_id
1 'polypeptide(L)' 'MQKKSLIYLDYQSTTPCDPRVVEIMMPYFYQVYGNPSSGYHLLGRDAQKAVNQAREQVASLIGARSD' A
#
# COMPACT_ATOMS: atom_id res chain seq x y z
N MET A 1 33.11 12.73 -2.51
CA MET A 1 32.20 13.87 -2.22
C MET A 1 31.38 13.50 -0.99
N GLN A 2 31.56 14.18 0.14
CA GLN A 2 30.64 14.01 1.27
C GLN A 2 29.28 14.54 0.85
N LYS A 3 28.27 13.67 0.82
CA LYS A 3 26.89 14.06 0.53
C LYS A 3 26.43 14.91 1.70
N LYS A 4 26.36 16.23 1.51
CA LYS A 4 25.79 17.16 2.49
C LYS A 4 24.42 16.62 2.89
N SER A 5 24.20 16.37 4.17
CA SER A 5 22.90 15.91 4.69
C SER A 5 21.83 16.90 4.26
N LEU A 6 20.98 16.49 3.31
CA LEU A 6 19.87 17.30 2.84
C LEU A 6 18.79 17.27 3.91
N ILE A 7 18.43 18.43 4.44
CA ILE A 7 17.28 18.55 5.35
C ILE A 7 16.03 18.62 4.47
N TYR A 8 15.18 17.60 4.55
CA TYR A 8 13.93 17.54 3.81
C TYR A 8 12.83 18.25 4.60
N LEU A 9 12.31 19.36 4.07
CA LEU A 9 11.28 20.18 4.73
C LEU A 9 9.98 20.25 3.92
N ASP A 10 9.84 19.45 2.87
CA ASP A 10 8.74 19.51 1.89
C ASP A 10 7.71 18.38 2.08
N TYR A 11 7.37 18.06 3.34
CA TYR A 11 6.44 16.98 3.70
C TYR A 11 4.99 17.23 3.26
N GLN A 12 4.64 18.45 2.87
CA GLN A 12 3.30 18.79 2.33
C GLN A 12 3.16 18.39 0.87
N SER A 13 4.24 18.42 0.08
CA SER A 13 4.22 17.99 -1.32
C SER A 13 4.20 16.46 -1.44
N THR A 14 5.03 15.79 -0.65
CA THR A 14 5.02 14.32 -0.51
C THR A 14 5.80 13.90 0.73
N THR A 15 5.67 12.64 1.13
CA THR A 15 6.41 12.06 2.25
C THR A 15 7.27 10.90 1.76
N PRO A 16 8.51 10.75 2.25
CA PRO A 16 9.22 9.48 2.11
C PRO A 16 8.33 8.34 2.59
N CYS A 17 8.23 7.27 1.80
CA CYS A 17 7.42 6.13 2.17
C CYS A 17 7.97 5.51 3.46
N ASP A 18 7.11 5.27 4.46
CA ASP A 18 7.50 4.57 5.68
C ASP A 18 8.04 3.18 5.31
N PRO A 19 9.20 2.74 5.83
CA PRO A 19 9.77 1.43 5.51
C PRO A 19 8.77 0.27 5.69
N ARG A 20 7.88 0.35 6.69
CA ARG A 20 6.83 -0.64 6.93
C ARG A 20 5.84 -0.73 5.77
N VAL A 21 5.51 0.41 5.16
CA VAL A 21 4.64 0.45 3.97
C VAL A 21 5.35 -0.21 2.80
N VAL A 22 6.63 0.09 2.58
CA VAL A 22 7.41 -0.53 1.50
C VAL A 22 7.44 -2.05 1.69
N GLU A 23 7.81 -2.53 2.88
CA GLU A 23 7.89 -3.97 3.19
C GLU A 23 6.56 -4.70 2.95
N ILE A 24 5.43 -4.12 3.39
CA ILE A 24 4.09 -4.69 3.15
C ILE A 24 3.72 -4.67 1.67
N MET A 25 4.15 -3.64 0.92
CA MET A 25 3.84 -3.50 -0.49
C MET A 25 4.64 -4.45 -1.39
N MET A 26 5.87 -4.81 -0.99
CA MET A 26 6.78 -5.60 -1.81
C MET A 26 6.14 -6.87 -2.41
N PRO A 27 5.43 -7.74 -1.66
CA PRO A 27 4.83 -8.96 -2.20
C PRO A 27 3.84 -8.72 -3.35
N TYR A 28 3.14 -7.58 -3.39
CA TYR A 28 2.17 -7.28 -4.44
C TYR A 28 2.83 -6.94 -5.79
N PHE A 29 4.12 -6.62 -5.79
CA PHE A 29 4.87 -6.35 -7.02
C PHE A 29 5.37 -7.62 -7.72
N TYR A 30 5.47 -8.77 -7.03
CA TYR A 30 6.07 -9.97 -7.62
C TYR A 30 5.45 -11.32 -7.22
N GLN A 31 4.66 -11.40 -6.14
CA GLN A 31 3.95 -12.62 -5.71
C GLN A 31 2.44 -12.51 -5.94
N VAL A 32 1.82 -11.41 -5.48
CA VAL A 32 0.36 -11.18 -5.53
C VAL A 32 0.05 -10.08 -6.54
N TYR A 33 0.37 -10.35 -7.80
CA TYR A 33 0.28 -9.39 -8.92
C TYR A 33 -1.04 -9.48 -9.72
N GLY A 34 -2.00 -10.29 -9.25
CA GLY A 34 -3.28 -10.46 -9.93
C GLY A 34 -4.13 -9.19 -9.94
N ASN A 35 -5.02 -9.06 -10.92
CA ASN A 35 -6.02 -8.00 -10.92
C ASN A 35 -7.12 -8.35 -9.88
N PRO A 36 -7.38 -7.49 -8.87
CA PRO A 36 -8.39 -7.74 -7.83
C PRO A 36 -9.83 -7.85 -8.38
N SER A 37 -10.10 -7.36 -9.59
CA SER A 37 -11.40 -7.52 -10.26
C SER A 37 -11.57 -8.89 -10.91
N SER A 38 -10.51 -9.71 -11.03
CA SER A 38 -10.53 -11.02 -11.67
C SER A 38 -10.81 -12.16 -10.69
N GLY A 39 -12.02 -12.20 -10.11
CA GLY A 39 -12.39 -13.18 -9.07
C GLY A 39 -12.43 -14.66 -9.49
N TYR A 40 -12.36 -14.95 -10.79
CA TYR A 40 -12.45 -16.32 -11.32
C TYR A 40 -11.21 -17.18 -11.03
N HIS A 41 -10.04 -16.59 -10.88
CA HIS A 41 -8.79 -17.30 -10.61
C HIS A 41 -8.16 -16.89 -9.28
N LEU A 42 -7.28 -17.74 -8.74
CA LEU A 42 -6.67 -17.56 -7.41
C LEU A 42 -5.93 -16.24 -7.28
N LEU A 43 -5.11 -15.87 -8.27
CA LEU A 43 -4.33 -14.62 -8.23
C LEU A 43 -5.21 -13.37 -8.06
N GLY A 44 -6.38 -13.33 -8.70
CA GLY A 44 -7.28 -12.18 -8.58
C GLY A 44 -8.02 -12.18 -7.25
N ARG A 45 -8.41 -13.34 -6.73
CA ARG A 45 -8.99 -13.47 -5.38
C ARG A 45 -8.01 -13.04 -4.29
N ASP A 46 -6.74 -13.39 -4.40
CA ASP A 46 -5.74 -12.99 -3.40
C ASP A 46 -5.42 -11.49 -3.45
N ALA A 47 -5.35 -10.91 -4.65
CA ALA A 47 -5.26 -9.45 -4.80
C ALA A 47 -6.51 -8.75 -4.25
N GLN A 48 -7.71 -9.31 -4.48
CA GLN A 48 -8.95 -8.74 -3.98
C GLN A 48 -9.00 -8.71 -2.45
N LYS A 49 -8.55 -9.78 -1.78
CA LYS A 49 -8.43 -9.80 -0.31
C LYS A 49 -7.56 -8.67 0.20
N ALA A 50 -6.41 -8.42 -0.44
CA ALA A 50 -5.51 -7.35 -0.05
C ALA A 50 -6.14 -5.95 -0.18
N VAL A 51 -6.84 -5.70 -1.29
CA VAL A 51 -7.57 -4.43 -1.50
C VAL A 51 -8.69 -4.26 -0.47
N ASN A 52 -9.42 -5.33 -0.15
CA ASN A 52 -10.47 -5.28 0.87
C ASN A 52 -9.91 -4.98 2.26
N GLN A 53 -8.82 -5.64 2.65
CA GLN A 53 -8.12 -5.36 3.91
C GLN A 53 -7.64 -3.91 3.97
N ALA A 54 -7.06 -3.37 2.90
CA ALA A 54 -6.64 -1.97 2.83
C ALA A 54 -7.83 -1.01 3.00
N ARG A 55 -8.99 -1.31 2.39
CA ARG A 55 -10.22 -0.53 2.55
C ARG A 55 -10.71 -0.52 3.99
N GLU A 56 -10.70 -1.67 4.66
CA GLU A 56 -11.08 -1.80 6.07
C GLU A 56 -10.15 -0.99 6.99
N GLN A 57 -8.84 -1.02 6.74
CA GLN A 57 -7.87 -0.24 7.51
C GLN A 57 -8.12 1.27 7.41
N VAL A 58 -8.37 1.77 6.19
CA VAL A 58 -8.69 3.18 5.97
C VAL A 58 -10.02 3.56 6.59
N ALA A 59 -11.07 2.73 6.42
CA ALA A 59 -12.37 2.98 7.01
C ALA A 59 -12.30 3.07 8.55
N SER A 60 -11.60 2.12 9.18
CA SER A 60 -11.37 2.10 10.63
C SER A 60 -10.64 3.35 11.13
N LEU A 61 -9.61 3.81 10.40
CA LEU A 61 -8.83 5.00 10.76
C LEU A 61 -9.70 6.27 10.87
N ILE A 62 -10.71 6.40 10.02
CA ILE A 62 -11.58 7.58 9.96
C ILE A 62 -12.96 7.38 10.61
N GLY A 63 -13.21 6.21 11.21
CA GLY A 63 -14.52 5.88 11.79
C GLY A 63 -15.64 5.68 10.76
N ALA A 64 -15.30 5.34 9.52
CA ALA A 64 -16.24 5.00 8.47
C ALA A 64 -16.52 3.49 8.43
N ARG A 65 -17.48 3.10 7.61
CA ARG A 65 -17.69 1.69 7.25
C ARG A 65 -17.01 1.40 5.91
N SER A 66 -16.62 0.14 5.72
CA SER A 66 -15.92 -0.33 4.52
C SER A 66 -16.85 -0.92 3.45
N ASP A 67 -18.16 -0.89 3.68
CA ASP A 67 -19.24 -1.37 2.81
C ASP A 67 -19.84 -0.26 1.92
#